data_AF-A0A971EYY1-F1
#
_entry.id   AF-A0A971EYY1-F1
#
_cell.length_a   1.000
_cell.length_b   1.000
_cell.length_c   1.000
_cell.angle_alpha   90.00
_cell.angle_beta   90.00
_cell.angle_gamma   90.00
#
_symmetry.space_group_name_H-M   'P 1'
#
loop_
_entity.id
_entity.type
_entity.pdbx_description
1 polymer ?
#
loop_
_entity_poly.entity_id
_entity_poly.type
_entity_poly.pdbx_seq_one_letter_code
_entity_poly.pdbx_strand_id
1 'polypeptide(L)'
;MRDMILSAEELQKHAMEIARNHPVGKASKSLHWLVRRLNENYAFIINVYKALNIDVKRSFPTAPAAEWLLDNFYIIEEQVKLIRRNLSKGGYSRLPILTEGYLKGHPRVYAIALEMVAHTNGSIDEKTITTFIQAYQSQTLLSMGELWALPLMLRISLVESIRNECEKVRNSRIEWHRAEEFMSRIISLGGDEQQIDAILGRYFDERNELTPSFAEHLIQGLRKQGKGHSAVTALLDKRLENGYYSIKKLTEAEHLMQAEMQVAISNSITGLRLISDLDWSEIFELLSNTEQILRQDPNGIYGLMDFESRDFYRHEVERLARAYRIPEIHVARVAVECASECEATAPQDHVGYYLVGKGRKTLIGVLEKATGRYLGFSLAPFKRPKRLYTIMVFLLTVFLVSYFTYYALSHDNAA
;
A
#
# COMPACT_ATOMS: atom_id res chain seq x y z
N MET A 1 -3.49 -12.37 11.17
CA MET A 1 -2.21 -13.05 11.47
C MET A 1 -1.42 -12.06 12.30
N ARG A 2 -0.84 -12.47 13.43
CA ARG A 2 -0.07 -11.57 14.31
C ARG A 2 1.37 -11.72 13.89
N ASP A 3 1.81 -10.84 13.00
CA ASP A 3 3.15 -10.92 12.43
C ASP A 3 4.14 -10.37 13.45
N MET A 4 5.18 -11.15 13.74
CA MET A 4 6.20 -10.77 14.72
C MET A 4 7.00 -9.58 14.19
N ILE A 5 7.24 -8.57 15.02
CA ILE A 5 8.10 -7.44 14.66
C ILE A 5 9.52 -7.97 14.46
N LEU A 6 10.09 -7.72 13.29
CA LEU A 6 11.41 -8.21 12.91
C LEU A 6 12.47 -7.12 13.10
N SER A 7 13.66 -7.51 13.52
CA SER A 7 14.85 -6.65 13.43
C SER A 7 15.21 -6.38 11.96
N ALA A 8 16.06 -5.37 11.70
CA ALA A 8 16.45 -5.02 10.33
C ALA A 8 17.11 -6.19 9.56
N GLU A 9 17.88 -7.04 10.23
CA GLU A 9 18.51 -8.22 9.62
C GLU A 9 17.49 -9.33 9.34
N GLU A 10 16.58 -9.59 10.27
CA GLU A 10 15.51 -10.56 10.10
C GLU A 10 14.54 -10.14 9.00
N LEU A 11 14.26 -8.84 8.89
CA LEU A 11 13.40 -8.27 7.85
C LEU A 11 14.01 -8.47 6.45
N GLN A 12 15.33 -8.34 6.30
CA GLN A 12 16.02 -8.64 5.03
C GLN A 12 15.98 -10.13 4.71
N LYS A 13 16.20 -11.00 5.71
CA LYS A 13 16.06 -12.46 5.52
C LYS A 13 14.65 -12.85 5.11
N HIS A 14 13.65 -12.26 5.76
CA HIS A 14 12.24 -12.40 5.40
C HIS A 14 11.99 -11.98 3.96
N ALA A 15 12.48 -10.80 3.55
CA ALA A 15 12.36 -10.31 2.17
C ALA A 15 12.92 -11.30 1.14
N MET A 16 14.06 -11.94 1.43
CA MET A 16 14.65 -12.97 0.57
C MET A 16 13.79 -14.25 0.56
N GLU A 17 13.27 -14.66 1.72
CA GLU A 17 12.43 -15.85 1.83
C GLU A 17 11.13 -15.72 1.04
N ILE A 18 10.40 -14.63 1.23
CA ILE A 18 9.14 -14.38 0.51
C ILE A 18 9.39 -14.24 -1.00
N ALA A 19 10.54 -13.67 -1.41
CA ALA A 19 10.87 -13.53 -2.82
C ALA A 19 10.98 -14.87 -3.54
N ARG A 20 11.51 -15.91 -2.87
CA ARG A 20 11.56 -17.28 -3.40
C ARG A 20 10.18 -17.91 -3.54
N ASN A 21 9.25 -17.52 -2.66
CA ASN A 21 7.90 -18.07 -2.56
C ASN A 21 6.83 -17.21 -3.27
N HIS A 22 7.25 -16.24 -4.10
CA HIS A 22 6.37 -15.35 -4.85
C HIS A 22 6.41 -15.64 -6.37
N PRO A 23 5.98 -16.83 -6.84
CA PRO A 23 5.87 -17.11 -8.26
C PRO A 23 4.81 -16.21 -8.89
N VAL A 24 5.16 -15.62 -10.03
CA VAL A 24 4.30 -14.67 -10.74
C VAL A 24 3.69 -15.25 -12.01
N GLY A 25 2.41 -14.95 -12.20
CA GLY A 25 1.63 -15.33 -13.37
C GLY A 25 1.29 -14.14 -14.26
N LYS A 26 0.25 -14.32 -15.08
CA LYS A 26 -0.20 -13.29 -16.02
C LYS A 26 -0.65 -12.03 -15.27
N ALA A 27 -0.22 -10.90 -15.80
CA ALA A 27 -0.65 -9.55 -15.46
C ALA A 27 -2.14 -9.44 -15.03
N SER A 28 -2.40 -8.77 -13.91
CA SER A 28 -3.76 -8.48 -13.45
C SER A 28 -4.51 -7.63 -14.48
N LYS A 29 -5.76 -8.02 -14.74
CA LYS A 29 -6.66 -7.26 -15.62
C LYS A 29 -7.28 -6.05 -14.92
N SER A 30 -7.44 -6.08 -13.60
CA SER A 30 -8.10 -5.02 -12.83
C SER A 30 -7.73 -5.07 -11.34
N LEU A 31 -7.67 -3.89 -10.71
CA LEU A 31 -7.49 -3.71 -9.27
C LEU A 31 -8.79 -3.30 -8.56
N HIS A 32 -9.96 -3.58 -9.14
CA HIS A 32 -11.25 -3.20 -8.56
C HIS A 32 -11.46 -3.75 -7.14
N TRP A 33 -10.98 -4.97 -6.87
CA TRP A 33 -11.06 -5.57 -5.53
C TRP A 33 -10.27 -4.75 -4.49
N LEU A 34 -9.13 -4.17 -4.86
CA LEU A 34 -8.27 -3.36 -3.99
C LEU A 34 -8.96 -2.04 -3.65
N VAL A 35 -9.64 -1.43 -4.62
CA VAL A 35 -10.49 -0.26 -4.40
C VAL A 35 -11.63 -0.60 -3.43
N ARG A 36 -12.28 -1.75 -3.61
CA ARG A 36 -13.36 -2.19 -2.70
C ARG A 36 -12.82 -2.39 -1.28
N ARG A 37 -11.72 -3.12 -1.12
CA ARG A 37 -11.06 -3.38 0.16
C ARG A 37 -10.63 -2.10 0.86
N LEU A 38 -10.03 -1.15 0.14
CA LEU A 38 -9.68 0.17 0.65
C LEU A 38 -10.91 0.91 1.17
N ASN A 39 -12.02 0.89 0.41
CA ASN A 39 -13.25 1.56 0.80
C ASN A 39 -13.89 0.93 2.04
N GLU A 40 -13.90 -0.41 2.14
CA GLU A 40 -14.35 -1.12 3.33
C GLU A 40 -13.49 -0.77 4.55
N ASN A 41 -12.16 -0.76 4.39
CA ASN A 41 -11.23 -0.40 5.46
C ASN A 41 -11.46 1.05 5.92
N TYR A 42 -11.56 1.99 4.98
CA TYR A 42 -11.79 3.39 5.30
C TYR A 42 -13.16 3.64 5.94
N ALA A 43 -14.22 2.97 5.47
CA ALA A 43 -15.54 3.07 6.08
C ALA A 43 -15.53 2.56 7.53
N PHE A 44 -14.80 1.48 7.82
CA PHE A 44 -14.60 1.00 9.18
C PHE A 44 -13.90 2.03 10.07
N ILE A 45 -12.79 2.62 9.59
CA ILE A 45 -12.05 3.65 10.33
C ILE A 45 -12.95 4.86 10.61
N ILE A 46 -13.74 5.32 9.62
CA ILE A 46 -14.72 6.42 9.81
C ILE A 46 -15.71 6.09 10.93
N ASN A 47 -16.24 4.87 10.96
CA ASN A 47 -17.24 4.49 11.96
C ASN A 47 -16.64 4.50 13.38
N VAL A 48 -15.40 4.02 13.54
CA VAL A 48 -14.68 4.08 14.82
C VAL A 48 -14.41 5.52 15.23
N TYR A 49 -13.90 6.35 14.31
CA TYR A 49 -13.67 7.78 14.54
C TYR A 49 -14.95 8.52 14.98
N LYS A 50 -16.08 8.27 14.31
CA LYS A 50 -17.38 8.87 14.68
C LYS A 50 -17.84 8.43 16.08
N ALA A 51 -17.69 7.15 16.42
CA ALA A 51 -18.05 6.63 17.73
C ALA A 51 -17.20 7.25 18.85
N LEU A 52 -15.89 7.38 18.64
CA LEU A 52 -14.97 8.03 19.58
C LEU A 52 -15.29 9.53 19.76
N ASN A 53 -15.65 10.24 18.69
CA ASN A 53 -16.09 11.63 18.79
C ASN A 53 -17.36 11.81 19.63
N ILE A 54 -18.28 10.85 19.59
CA ILE A 54 -19.48 10.88 20.44
C ILE A 54 -19.09 10.71 21.91
N ASP A 55 -18.14 9.82 22.19
CA ASP A 55 -17.63 9.58 23.55
C ASP A 55 -16.96 10.81 24.14
N VAL A 56 -16.07 11.47 23.37
CA VAL A 56 -15.43 12.73 23.79
C VAL A 56 -16.46 13.80 24.10
N LYS A 57 -17.49 13.96 23.26
CA LYS A 57 -18.59 14.91 23.51
C LYS A 57 -19.39 14.63 24.78
N ARG A 58 -19.40 13.37 25.24
CA ARG A 58 -20.06 12.93 26.47
C ARG A 58 -19.11 12.88 27.67
N SER A 59 -17.88 13.38 27.50
CA SER A 59 -16.82 13.31 28.52
C SER A 59 -16.50 11.87 28.96
N PHE A 60 -16.69 10.90 28.06
CA PHE A 60 -16.30 9.52 28.30
C PHE A 60 -14.77 9.38 28.10
N PRO A 61 -14.07 8.56 28.92
CA PRO A 61 -12.62 8.40 28.82
C PRO A 61 -12.15 7.93 27.45
N THR A 62 -11.07 8.54 26.96
CA THR A 62 -10.40 8.15 25.70
C THR A 62 -9.11 7.40 25.99
N ALA A 63 -8.90 6.30 25.27
CA ALA A 63 -7.63 5.58 25.29
C ALA A 63 -6.57 6.36 24.48
N PRO A 64 -5.26 6.26 24.81
CA PRO A 64 -4.21 6.98 24.09
C PRO A 64 -4.18 6.69 22.56
N ALA A 65 -4.40 5.44 22.16
CA ALA A 65 -4.49 5.08 20.74
C ALA A 65 -5.72 5.71 20.04
N ALA A 66 -6.81 5.94 20.78
CA ALA A 66 -8.00 6.60 20.26
C ALA A 66 -7.79 8.11 20.07
N GLU A 67 -7.08 8.77 21.00
CA GLU A 67 -6.70 10.18 20.88
C GLU A 67 -5.86 10.41 19.63
N TRP A 68 -4.86 9.55 19.41
CA TRP A 68 -4.02 9.65 18.22
C TRP A 68 -4.83 9.55 16.93
N LEU A 69 -5.82 8.63 16.86
CA LEU A 69 -6.72 8.53 15.71
C LEU A 69 -7.56 9.80 15.52
N LEU A 70 -8.10 10.36 16.61
CA LEU A 70 -8.95 11.56 16.57
C LEU A 70 -8.17 12.77 16.03
N ASP A 71 -6.96 13.00 16.54
CA ASP A 71 -6.11 14.14 16.17
C ASP A 71 -5.62 14.05 14.72
N ASN A 72 -5.40 12.83 14.22
CA ASN A 72 -4.72 12.59 12.94
C ASN A 72 -5.63 12.06 11.83
N PHE A 73 -6.94 11.95 12.06
CA PHE A 73 -7.88 11.37 11.09
C PHE A 73 -7.84 12.03 9.70
N TYR A 74 -7.60 13.35 9.65
CA TYR A 74 -7.56 14.11 8.40
C TYR A 74 -6.49 13.60 7.41
N ILE A 75 -5.36 13.08 7.92
CA ILE A 75 -4.29 12.49 7.09
C ILE A 75 -4.78 11.23 6.41
N ILE A 76 -5.49 10.37 7.16
CA ILE A 76 -6.06 9.13 6.62
C ILE A 76 -7.05 9.47 5.51
N GLU A 77 -7.92 10.46 5.75
CA GLU A 77 -8.87 10.93 4.74
C GLU A 77 -8.17 11.45 3.48
N GLU A 78 -7.15 12.29 3.62
CA GLU A 78 -6.37 12.83 2.50
C GLU A 78 -5.71 11.70 1.70
N GLN A 79 -5.04 10.76 2.37
CA GLN A 79 -4.35 9.66 1.72
C GLN A 79 -5.33 8.74 0.98
N VAL A 80 -6.49 8.43 1.56
CA VAL A 80 -7.50 7.62 0.87
C VAL A 80 -8.03 8.33 -0.39
N LYS A 81 -8.23 9.65 -0.35
CA LYS A 81 -8.60 10.43 -1.54
C LYS A 81 -7.53 10.34 -2.64
N LEU A 82 -6.25 10.46 -2.27
CA LEU A 82 -5.12 10.34 -3.20
C LEU A 82 -5.04 8.93 -3.81
N ILE A 83 -5.15 7.88 -2.99
CA ILE A 83 -5.13 6.48 -3.43
C ILE A 83 -6.26 6.23 -4.44
N ARG A 84 -7.49 6.68 -4.15
CA ARG A 84 -8.65 6.55 -5.06
C ARG A 84 -8.38 7.22 -6.41
N ARG A 85 -7.84 8.44 -6.41
CA ARG A 85 -7.51 9.18 -7.63
C ARG A 85 -6.43 8.48 -8.45
N ASN A 86 -5.44 7.86 -7.81
CA ASN A 86 -4.38 7.14 -8.51
C ASN A 86 -4.88 5.82 -9.09
N LEU A 87 -5.71 5.07 -8.36
CA LEU A 87 -6.33 3.84 -8.85
C LEU A 87 -7.28 4.09 -10.03
N SER A 88 -8.04 5.18 -10.03
CA SER A 88 -8.97 5.51 -11.13
C SER A 88 -8.28 5.81 -12.46
N LYS A 89 -7.02 6.24 -12.45
CA LYS A 89 -6.23 6.50 -13.66
C LYS A 89 -5.83 5.22 -14.41
N GLY A 90 -5.96 4.04 -13.80
CA GLY A 90 -5.72 2.75 -14.46
C GLY A 90 -4.25 2.42 -14.76
N GLY A 91 -3.30 3.26 -14.32
CA GLY A 91 -1.86 3.10 -14.54
C GLY A 91 -1.25 1.83 -13.92
N TYR A 92 -1.99 1.16 -13.04
CA TYR A 92 -1.56 -0.07 -12.35
C TYR A 92 -2.22 -1.34 -12.92
N SER A 93 -2.89 -1.22 -14.06
CA SER A 93 -3.30 -2.40 -14.82
C SER A 93 -2.05 -3.11 -15.34
N ARG A 94 -2.03 -4.44 -15.27
CA ARG A 94 -0.94 -5.32 -15.75
C ARG A 94 0.22 -5.61 -14.80
N LEU A 95 0.08 -5.32 -13.51
CA LEU A 95 1.04 -5.80 -12.51
C LEU A 95 1.06 -7.35 -12.46
N PRO A 96 2.24 -7.99 -12.33
CA PRO A 96 2.35 -9.43 -12.13
C PRO A 96 1.59 -9.87 -10.87
N ILE A 97 0.83 -10.96 -10.98
CA ILE A 97 0.04 -11.52 -9.87
C ILE A 97 0.70 -12.76 -9.31
N LEU A 98 0.54 -12.99 -8.01
CA LEU A 98 0.97 -14.23 -7.36
C LEU A 98 0.10 -15.41 -7.83
N THR A 99 0.73 -16.54 -8.15
CA THR A 99 0.02 -17.77 -8.56
C THR A 99 -0.28 -18.72 -7.40
N GLU A 100 0.40 -18.51 -6.27
CA GLU A 100 0.37 -19.39 -5.09
C GLU A 100 0.34 -18.56 -3.79
N GLY A 101 0.22 -19.23 -2.66
CA GLY A 101 0.16 -18.60 -1.33
C GLY A 101 -1.19 -17.99 -0.98
N TYR A 102 -1.27 -17.40 0.23
CA TYR A 102 -2.50 -16.82 0.77
C TYR A 102 -2.97 -15.57 0.01
N LEU A 103 -2.05 -14.91 -0.70
CA LEU A 103 -2.32 -13.76 -1.59
C LEU A 103 -2.41 -14.15 -3.06
N LYS A 104 -2.67 -15.42 -3.37
CA LYS A 104 -2.90 -15.86 -4.75
C LYS A 104 -3.91 -14.96 -5.48
N GLY A 105 -3.59 -14.58 -6.70
CA GLY A 105 -4.40 -13.68 -7.53
C GLY A 105 -4.22 -12.19 -7.25
N HIS A 106 -3.42 -11.82 -6.25
CA HIS A 106 -3.14 -10.42 -5.91
C HIS A 106 -1.82 -9.97 -6.56
N PRO A 107 -1.63 -8.66 -6.87
CA PRO A 107 -0.36 -8.16 -7.36
C PRO A 107 0.77 -8.47 -6.39
N ARG A 108 1.90 -8.98 -6.91
CA ARG A 108 3.07 -9.31 -6.08
C ARG A 108 3.56 -8.12 -5.27
N VAL A 109 3.62 -6.93 -5.87
CA VAL A 109 4.01 -5.69 -5.18
C VAL A 109 3.10 -5.33 -4.00
N TYR A 110 1.81 -5.69 -4.05
CA TYR A 110 0.91 -5.51 -2.91
C TYR A 110 1.26 -6.45 -1.76
N ALA A 111 1.56 -7.72 -2.06
CA ALA A 111 2.04 -8.67 -1.06
C ALA A 111 3.33 -8.19 -0.38
N ILE A 112 4.30 -7.72 -1.17
CA ILE A 112 5.55 -7.15 -0.66
C ILE A 112 5.28 -5.99 0.31
N ALA A 113 4.41 -5.06 -0.08
CA ALA A 113 4.07 -3.92 0.77
C ALA A 113 3.34 -4.34 2.06
N LEU A 114 2.45 -5.33 1.99
CA LEU A 114 1.73 -5.87 3.15
C LEU A 114 2.68 -6.52 4.15
N GLU A 115 3.55 -7.41 3.68
CA GLU A 115 4.58 -8.10 4.49
C GLU A 115 5.52 -7.09 5.16
N MET A 116 5.99 -6.09 4.42
CA MET A 116 6.87 -5.05 4.95
C MET A 116 6.19 -4.25 6.06
N VAL A 117 4.95 -3.81 5.87
CA VAL A 117 4.20 -3.04 6.88
C VAL A 117 3.89 -3.87 8.11
N ALA A 118 3.52 -5.14 7.93
CA ALA A 118 3.16 -6.04 9.01
C ALA A 118 4.36 -6.31 9.94
N HIS A 119 5.55 -6.61 9.38
CA HIS A 119 6.75 -6.93 10.16
C HIS A 119 7.49 -5.71 10.72
N THR A 120 7.09 -4.50 10.34
CA THR A 120 7.64 -3.23 10.87
C THR A 120 6.67 -2.50 11.80
N ASN A 121 5.49 -3.08 12.07
CA ASN A 121 4.43 -2.43 12.83
C ASN A 121 4.08 -1.02 12.27
N GLY A 122 4.08 -0.90 10.94
CA GLY A 122 3.87 0.36 10.21
C GLY A 122 5.04 1.35 10.24
N SER A 123 6.13 1.06 10.94
CA SER A 123 7.32 1.93 11.01
C SER A 123 8.17 1.77 9.76
N ILE A 124 7.79 2.47 8.70
CA ILE A 124 8.53 2.47 7.43
C ILE A 124 9.21 3.82 7.20
N ASP A 125 10.47 3.74 6.77
CA ASP A 125 11.26 4.87 6.28
C ASP A 125 11.93 4.51 4.94
N GLU A 126 12.59 5.47 4.32
CA GLU A 126 13.27 5.24 3.03
C GLU A 126 14.30 4.11 3.11
N LYS A 127 15.08 4.05 4.20
CA LYS A 127 16.11 3.03 4.40
C LYS A 127 15.50 1.64 4.50
N THR A 128 14.40 1.48 5.24
CA THR A 128 13.67 0.23 5.39
C THR A 128 13.11 -0.22 4.03
N ILE A 129 12.47 0.70 3.29
CA ILE A 129 11.93 0.40 1.96
C ILE A 129 13.04 -0.04 1.01
N THR A 130 14.12 0.72 0.92
CA THR A 130 15.22 0.45 -0.02
C THR A 130 15.93 -0.86 0.31
N THR A 131 16.32 -1.08 1.56
CA THR A 131 17.00 -2.31 2.00
C THR A 131 16.12 -3.54 1.85
N PHE A 132 14.83 -3.45 2.16
CA PHE A 132 13.88 -4.55 1.95
C PHE A 132 13.78 -4.92 0.47
N ILE A 133 13.58 -3.94 -0.41
CA ILE A 133 13.42 -4.18 -1.85
C ILE A 133 14.72 -4.69 -2.47
N GLN A 134 15.89 -4.20 -2.03
CA GLN A 134 17.19 -4.74 -2.45
C GLN A 134 17.35 -6.20 -2.03
N ALA A 135 17.05 -6.54 -0.78
CA ALA A 135 17.09 -7.91 -0.28
C ALA A 135 16.12 -8.83 -1.06
N TYR A 136 14.91 -8.36 -1.33
CA TYR A 136 13.93 -9.06 -2.16
C TYR A 136 14.45 -9.32 -3.58
N GLN A 137 14.98 -8.28 -4.24
CA GLN A 137 15.48 -8.35 -5.61
C GLN A 137 16.75 -9.19 -5.77
N SER A 138 17.46 -9.49 -4.68
CA SER A 138 18.56 -10.47 -4.70
C SER A 138 18.12 -11.87 -5.09
N GLN A 139 16.82 -12.19 -4.91
CA GLN A 139 16.25 -13.49 -5.27
C GLN A 139 15.38 -13.40 -6.53
N THR A 140 14.62 -12.32 -6.72
CA THR A 140 13.78 -12.16 -7.90
C THR A 140 13.58 -10.69 -8.25
N LEU A 141 13.89 -10.34 -9.50
CA LEU A 141 13.78 -8.96 -10.00
C LEU A 141 12.32 -8.48 -10.08
N LEU A 142 12.13 -7.21 -9.73
CA LEU A 142 10.87 -6.50 -9.93
C LEU A 142 10.91 -5.77 -11.28
N SER A 143 9.76 -5.70 -11.93
CA SER A 143 9.58 -4.85 -13.12
C SER A 143 9.55 -3.38 -12.72
N MET A 144 9.86 -2.48 -13.67
CA MET A 144 9.73 -1.04 -13.45
C MET A 144 8.31 -0.66 -13.04
N GLY A 145 7.29 -1.30 -13.63
CA GLY A 145 5.90 -1.09 -13.26
C GLY A 145 5.57 -1.49 -11.81
N GLU A 146 6.20 -2.53 -11.28
CA GLU A 146 6.06 -2.91 -9.87
C GLU A 146 6.73 -1.88 -8.96
N LEU A 147 7.93 -1.41 -9.29
CA LEU A 147 8.61 -0.38 -8.50
C LEU A 147 7.81 0.93 -8.44
N TRP A 148 7.24 1.38 -9.57
CA TRP A 148 6.35 2.54 -9.60
C TRP A 148 5.02 2.34 -8.86
N ALA A 149 4.58 1.09 -8.68
CA ALA A 149 3.38 0.76 -7.92
C ALA A 149 3.63 0.70 -6.41
N LEU A 150 4.87 0.51 -5.97
CA LEU A 150 5.24 0.37 -4.56
C LEU A 150 4.70 1.49 -3.65
N PRO A 151 4.87 2.80 -3.97
CA PRO A 151 4.30 3.88 -3.15
C PRO A 151 2.79 3.78 -2.91
N LEU A 152 2.04 3.34 -3.93
CA LEU A 152 0.60 3.19 -3.80
C LEU A 152 0.26 1.99 -2.92
N MET A 153 0.97 0.88 -3.11
CA MET A 153 0.75 -0.35 -2.35
C MET A 153 1.08 -0.17 -0.87
N LEU A 154 2.18 0.52 -0.55
CA LEU A 154 2.55 0.85 0.82
C LEU A 154 1.46 1.70 1.51
N ARG A 155 0.93 2.72 0.84
CA ARG A 155 -0.20 3.51 1.39
C ARG A 155 -1.41 2.66 1.70
N ILE A 156 -1.76 1.73 0.80
CA ILE A 156 -2.92 0.85 1.01
C ILE A 156 -2.67 -0.11 2.18
N SER A 157 -1.47 -0.70 2.26
CA SER A 157 -1.08 -1.58 3.37
C SER A 157 -1.07 -0.85 4.71
N LEU A 158 -0.63 0.42 4.76
CA LEU A 158 -0.72 1.23 5.98
C LEU A 158 -2.16 1.56 6.38
N VAL A 159 -3.04 1.86 5.44
CA VAL A 159 -4.48 2.05 5.74
C VAL A 159 -5.10 0.75 6.28
N GLU A 160 -4.68 -0.41 5.77
CA GLU A 160 -5.09 -1.71 6.29
C GLU A 160 -4.56 -1.95 7.72
N SER A 161 -3.30 -1.60 7.99
CA SER A 161 -2.73 -1.60 9.35
C SER A 161 -3.55 -0.74 10.31
N ILE A 162 -3.86 0.52 9.93
CA ILE A 162 -4.67 1.43 10.74
C ILE A 162 -6.07 0.85 10.99
N ARG A 163 -6.70 0.22 10.00
CA ARG A 163 -8.00 -0.43 10.19
C ARG A 163 -7.92 -1.55 11.23
N ASN A 164 -6.84 -2.33 11.23
CA ASN A 164 -6.65 -3.42 12.20
C ASN A 164 -6.45 -2.86 13.61
N GLU A 165 -5.70 -1.77 13.78
CA GLU A 165 -5.58 -1.09 15.07
C GLU A 165 -6.91 -0.46 15.52
N CYS A 166 -7.68 0.14 14.59
CA CYS A 166 -9.03 0.64 14.89
C CYS A 166 -9.98 -0.46 15.37
N GLU A 167 -9.82 -1.70 14.91
CA GLU A 167 -10.61 -2.82 15.39
C GLU A 167 -10.31 -3.14 16.86
N LYS A 168 -9.03 -3.12 17.25
CA LYS A 168 -8.63 -3.27 18.66
C LYS A 168 -9.16 -2.11 19.51
N VAL A 169 -9.02 -0.87 19.04
CA VAL A 169 -9.55 0.33 19.72
C VAL A 169 -11.06 0.21 19.93
N ARG A 170 -11.80 -0.21 18.90
CA ARG A 170 -13.25 -0.43 18.99
C ARG A 170 -13.59 -1.49 20.03
N ASN A 171 -12.85 -2.59 20.07
CA ASN A 171 -13.09 -3.66 21.02
C ASN A 171 -12.82 -3.20 22.46
N SER A 172 -11.69 -2.53 22.74
CA SER A 172 -11.41 -1.94 24.06
C SER A 172 -12.48 -0.93 24.47
N ARG A 173 -12.91 -0.07 23.55
CA ARG A 173 -14.01 0.88 23.78
C ARG A 173 -15.30 0.17 24.20
N ILE A 174 -15.69 -0.91 23.52
CA ILE A 174 -16.89 -1.68 23.87
C ILE A 174 -16.78 -2.22 25.30
N GLU A 175 -15.63 -2.75 25.68
CA GLU A 175 -15.38 -3.26 27.03
C GLU A 175 -15.42 -2.15 28.10
N TRP A 176 -14.88 -0.96 27.80
CA TRP A 176 -14.93 0.19 28.72
C TRP A 176 -16.37 0.68 28.95
N HIS A 177 -17.19 0.78 27.90
CA HIS A 177 -18.61 1.15 28.05
C HIS A 177 -19.37 0.15 28.91
N ARG A 178 -19.07 -1.16 28.78
CA ARG A 178 -19.65 -2.19 29.64
C ARG A 178 -19.18 -2.05 31.08
N ALA A 179 -17.90 -1.76 31.30
CA ALA A 179 -17.36 -1.54 32.63
C ALA A 179 -18.05 -0.35 33.32
N GLU A 180 -18.35 0.74 32.60
CA GLU A 180 -19.10 1.88 33.15
C GLU A 180 -20.56 1.56 33.49
N GLU A 181 -21.26 0.82 32.62
CA GLU A 181 -22.62 0.37 32.94
C GLU A 181 -22.62 -0.52 34.19
N PHE A 182 -21.64 -1.43 34.27
CA PHE A 182 -21.46 -2.33 35.41
C PHE A 182 -21.13 -1.57 36.71
N MET A 183 -20.21 -0.60 36.62
CA MET A 183 -19.84 0.26 37.73
C MET A 183 -21.04 1.04 38.25
N SER A 184 -21.84 1.63 37.35
CA SER A 184 -23.07 2.36 37.68
C SER A 184 -24.06 1.50 38.46
N ARG A 185 -24.21 0.22 38.09
CA ARG A 185 -25.03 -0.75 38.84
C ARG A 185 -24.45 -1.00 40.23
N ILE A 186 -23.15 -1.25 40.38
CA ILE A 186 -22.51 -1.46 41.69
C ILE A 186 -22.71 -0.24 42.61
N ILE A 187 -22.50 0.97 42.08
CA ILE A 187 -22.65 2.22 42.84
C ILE A 187 -24.09 2.36 43.35
N SER A 188 -25.08 2.01 42.52
CA SER A 188 -26.50 2.07 42.91
C SER A 188 -26.88 1.11 44.04
N LEU A 189 -26.12 0.03 44.23
CA LEU A 189 -26.36 -1.00 45.26
C LEU A 189 -25.68 -0.67 46.59
N GLY A 190 -24.95 0.44 46.67
CA GLY A 190 -24.44 0.97 47.95
C GLY A 190 -23.35 0.15 48.63
N GLY A 191 -22.79 -0.88 47.98
CA GLY A 191 -21.70 -1.69 48.53
C GLY A 191 -22.11 -3.00 49.21
N ASP A 192 -23.32 -3.51 48.97
CA ASP A 192 -23.71 -4.85 49.44
C ASP A 192 -22.90 -5.93 48.69
N GLU A 193 -21.94 -6.54 49.39
CA GLU A 193 -21.02 -7.55 48.83
C GLU A 193 -21.73 -8.76 48.25
N GLN A 194 -22.87 -9.20 48.82
CA GLN A 194 -23.61 -10.36 48.32
C GLN A 194 -24.29 -10.06 47.00
N GLN A 195 -24.85 -8.86 46.85
CA GLN A 195 -25.47 -8.43 45.60
C GLN A 195 -24.42 -8.18 44.52
N ILE A 196 -23.26 -7.63 44.90
CA ILE A 196 -22.12 -7.44 44.00
C ILE A 196 -21.60 -8.81 43.50
N ASP A 197 -21.45 -9.80 44.37
CA ASP A 197 -21.01 -11.14 43.98
C ASP A 197 -22.04 -11.85 43.09
N ALA A 198 -23.33 -11.70 43.35
CA ALA A 198 -24.39 -12.25 42.51
C ALA A 198 -24.39 -11.63 41.09
N ILE A 199 -24.15 -10.32 40.99
CA ILE A 199 -24.09 -9.61 39.71
C ILE A 199 -22.82 -9.93 38.94
N LEU A 200 -21.67 -9.99 39.63
CA LEU A 200 -20.41 -10.47 39.05
C LEU A 200 -20.58 -11.91 38.55
N GLY A 201 -21.16 -12.79 39.36
CA GLY A 201 -21.42 -14.18 39.01
C GLY A 201 -22.24 -14.32 37.72
N ARG A 202 -23.38 -13.64 37.63
CA ARG A 202 -24.20 -13.64 36.40
C ARG A 202 -23.45 -13.12 35.18
N TYR A 203 -22.66 -12.05 35.35
CA TYR A 203 -21.87 -11.49 34.25
C TYR A 203 -20.84 -12.51 33.71
N PHE A 204 -20.19 -13.27 34.60
CA PHE A 204 -19.23 -14.30 34.22
C PHE A 204 -19.90 -15.53 33.59
N ASP A 205 -21.03 -15.98 34.15
CA ASP A 205 -21.76 -17.15 33.64
C ASP A 205 -22.28 -16.93 32.20
N GLU A 206 -22.62 -15.69 31.85
CA GLU A 206 -23.08 -15.33 30.49
C GLU A 206 -21.94 -15.17 29.47
N ARG A 207 -20.72 -14.84 29.90
CA ARG A 207 -19.64 -14.35 29.02
C ARG A 207 -18.39 -15.23 28.98
N ASN A 208 -18.23 -16.15 29.92
CA ASN A 208 -17.11 -17.09 30.05
C ASN A 208 -15.68 -16.49 30.19
N GLU A 209 -15.44 -15.20 29.89
CA GLU A 209 -14.09 -14.58 29.98
C GLU A 209 -14.11 -13.12 30.48
N LEU A 210 -13.14 -12.79 31.35
CA LEU A 210 -12.83 -11.43 31.80
C LEU A 210 -11.79 -10.81 30.86
N THR A 211 -12.16 -9.77 30.12
CA THR A 211 -11.19 -9.07 29.26
C THR A 211 -10.30 -8.12 30.08
N PRO A 212 -9.00 -7.98 29.75
CA PRO A 212 -8.11 -7.02 30.40
C PRO A 212 -8.66 -5.59 30.39
N SER A 213 -9.22 -5.15 29.25
CA SER A 213 -9.78 -3.80 29.09
C SER A 213 -10.99 -3.54 29.98
N PHE A 214 -11.87 -4.53 30.18
CA PHE A 214 -12.99 -4.41 31.10
C PHE A 214 -12.51 -4.35 32.55
N ALA A 215 -11.60 -5.26 32.93
CA ALA A 215 -11.12 -5.38 34.31
C ALA A 215 -10.36 -4.13 34.78
N GLU A 216 -9.41 -3.64 33.97
CA GLU A 216 -8.63 -2.45 34.30
C GLU A 216 -9.55 -1.22 34.45
N HIS A 217 -10.45 -0.99 33.48
CA HIS A 217 -11.32 0.17 33.49
C HIS A 217 -12.28 0.16 34.69
N LEU A 218 -12.85 -1.01 35.00
CA LEU A 218 -13.73 -1.19 36.15
C LEU A 218 -12.99 -0.92 37.47
N ILE A 219 -11.81 -1.51 37.66
CA ILE A 219 -11.02 -1.35 38.88
C ILE A 219 -10.57 0.10 39.05
N GLN A 220 -10.10 0.73 37.97
CA GLN A 220 -9.67 2.12 37.99
C GLN A 220 -10.84 3.08 38.30
N GLY A 221 -12.01 2.84 37.69
CA GLY A 221 -13.22 3.60 37.94
C GLY A 221 -13.72 3.49 39.38
N LEU A 222 -13.84 2.26 39.90
CA LEU A 222 -14.24 2.03 41.30
C LEU A 222 -13.24 2.62 42.30
N ARG A 223 -11.93 2.56 42.00
CA ARG A 223 -10.91 3.19 42.84
C ARG A 223 -11.09 4.70 42.94
N LYS A 224 -11.45 5.38 41.84
CA LYS A 224 -11.71 6.84 41.82
C LYS A 224 -12.94 7.22 42.65
N GLN A 225 -13.96 6.37 42.70
CA GLN A 225 -15.21 6.64 43.41
C GLN A 225 -15.25 6.13 44.86
N GLY A 226 -14.36 5.20 45.23
CA GLY A 226 -14.15 4.70 46.60
C GLY A 226 -15.19 3.69 47.12
N LYS A 227 -16.39 3.60 46.52
CA LYS A 227 -17.45 2.67 46.93
C LYS A 227 -17.34 1.33 46.20
N GLY A 228 -17.40 0.22 46.94
CA GLY A 228 -17.41 -1.15 46.37
C GLY A 228 -16.08 -1.62 45.78
N HIS A 229 -15.04 -0.78 45.76
CA HIS A 229 -13.73 -1.13 45.20
C HIS A 229 -13.07 -2.33 45.90
N SER A 230 -13.04 -2.36 47.23
CA SER A 230 -12.45 -3.47 48.00
C SER A 230 -13.19 -4.79 47.76
N ALA A 231 -14.53 -4.73 47.78
CA ALA A 231 -15.40 -5.88 47.54
C ALA A 231 -15.19 -6.46 46.14
N VAL A 232 -15.27 -5.62 45.10
CA VAL A 232 -15.09 -6.05 43.71
C VAL A 232 -13.68 -6.58 43.47
N THR A 233 -12.65 -5.93 44.02
CA THR A 233 -11.25 -6.39 43.88
C THR A 233 -11.07 -7.75 44.54
N ALA A 234 -11.55 -7.94 45.77
CA ALA A 234 -11.46 -9.23 46.48
C ALA A 234 -12.24 -10.35 45.77
N LEU A 235 -13.42 -10.04 45.22
CA LEU A 235 -14.23 -11.01 44.48
C LEU A 235 -13.60 -11.37 43.13
N LEU A 236 -13.00 -10.40 42.44
CA LEU A 236 -12.24 -10.65 41.22
C LEU A 236 -11.00 -11.50 41.52
N ASP A 237 -10.22 -11.17 42.55
CA ASP A 237 -9.05 -11.96 42.97
C ASP A 237 -9.47 -13.40 43.32
N LYS A 238 -10.50 -13.58 44.17
CA LYS A 238 -11.01 -14.91 44.55
C LYS A 238 -11.48 -15.75 43.35
N ARG A 239 -12.07 -15.12 42.34
CA ARG A 239 -12.51 -15.82 41.11
C ARG A 239 -11.36 -16.11 40.16
N LEU A 240 -10.33 -15.26 40.14
CA LEU A 240 -9.12 -15.43 39.32
C LEU A 240 -8.13 -16.44 39.94
N GLU A 241 -8.16 -16.66 41.27
CA GLU A 241 -7.30 -17.62 41.98
C GLU A 241 -7.41 -19.07 41.50
N ASN A 242 -8.50 -19.44 40.82
CA ASN A 242 -8.67 -20.77 40.20
C ASN A 242 -8.09 -20.87 38.77
N GLY A 243 -7.45 -19.81 38.24
CA GLY A 243 -6.87 -19.77 36.89
C GLY A 243 -5.48 -19.12 36.84
N TYR A 244 -4.80 -19.20 35.70
CA TYR A 244 -3.45 -18.64 35.47
C TYR A 244 -3.35 -17.09 35.55
N TYR A 245 -4.43 -16.40 35.91
CA TYR A 245 -4.61 -14.95 35.79
C TYR A 245 -4.66 -14.28 37.18
N SER A 246 -4.11 -13.07 37.31
CA SER A 246 -4.26 -12.21 38.49
C SER A 246 -4.63 -10.80 38.03
N ILE A 247 -5.26 -9.99 38.91
CA ILE A 247 -5.60 -8.59 38.58
C ILE A 247 -4.36 -7.84 38.06
N LYS A 248 -3.22 -8.02 38.73
CA LYS A 248 -1.95 -7.41 38.31
C LYS A 248 -1.56 -7.79 36.88
N LYS A 249 -1.64 -9.08 36.51
CA LYS A 249 -1.34 -9.54 35.15
C LYS A 249 -2.32 -8.98 34.12
N LEU A 250 -3.60 -8.84 34.47
CA LEU A 250 -4.62 -8.26 33.58
C LEU A 250 -4.34 -6.77 33.33
N THR A 251 -4.02 -6.00 34.37
CA THR A 251 -3.62 -4.60 34.24
C THR A 251 -2.35 -4.45 33.39
N GLU A 252 -1.33 -5.28 33.62
CA GLU A 252 -0.10 -5.30 32.82
C GLU A 252 -0.39 -5.63 31.34
N ALA A 253 -1.26 -6.61 31.08
CA ALA A 253 -1.66 -6.97 29.72
C ALA A 253 -2.42 -5.84 29.02
N GLU A 254 -3.30 -5.11 29.72
CA GLU A 254 -4.01 -3.96 29.16
C GLU A 254 -3.05 -2.81 28.81
N HIS A 255 -2.14 -2.46 29.72
CA HIS A 255 -1.16 -1.41 29.45
C HIS A 255 -0.25 -1.75 28.27
N LEU A 256 0.20 -3.00 28.17
CA LEU A 256 0.98 -3.47 27.03
C LEU A 256 0.18 -3.36 25.73
N MET A 257 -1.08 -3.82 25.74
CA MET A 257 -1.96 -3.75 24.57
C MET A 257 -2.20 -2.30 24.12
N GLN A 258 -2.48 -1.38 25.04
CA GLN A 258 -2.66 0.05 24.73
C GLN A 258 -1.39 0.68 24.17
N ALA A 259 -0.22 0.36 24.76
CA ALA A 259 1.07 0.86 24.27
C ALA A 259 1.38 0.33 22.86
N GLU A 260 1.19 -0.97 22.61
CA GLU A 260 1.36 -1.58 21.28
C GLU A 260 0.47 -0.90 20.24
N MET A 261 -0.81 -0.71 20.56
CA MET A 261 -1.79 -0.07 19.67
C MET A 261 -1.42 1.39 19.37
N GLN A 262 -1.01 2.14 20.38
CA GLN A 262 -0.61 3.55 20.21
C GLN A 262 0.61 3.67 19.32
N VAL A 263 1.62 2.81 19.51
CA VAL A 263 2.81 2.78 18.66
C VAL A 263 2.45 2.39 17.23
N ALA A 264 1.65 1.34 17.04
CA ALA A 264 1.24 0.84 15.72
C ALA A 264 0.47 1.88 14.90
N ILE A 265 -0.51 2.55 15.52
CA ILE A 265 -1.31 3.58 14.85
C ILE A 265 -0.47 4.82 14.55
N SER A 266 0.42 5.21 15.46
CA SER A 266 1.33 6.34 15.27
C SER A 266 2.31 6.11 14.14
N ASN A 267 2.97 4.95 14.13
CA ASN A 267 3.87 4.54 13.06
C ASN A 267 3.16 4.49 11.72
N SER A 268 1.96 3.90 11.66
CA SER A 268 1.24 3.77 10.39
C SER A 268 0.84 5.12 9.80
N ILE A 269 0.42 6.08 10.63
CA ILE A 269 0.09 7.45 10.20
C ILE A 269 1.35 8.22 9.81
N THR A 270 2.44 8.06 10.55
CA THR A 270 3.73 8.69 10.23
C THR A 270 4.27 8.15 8.90
N GLY A 271 4.18 6.85 8.67
CA GLY A 271 4.54 6.21 7.41
C GLY A 271 3.72 6.75 6.22
N LEU A 272 2.43 7.03 6.42
CA LEU A 272 1.59 7.62 5.37
C LEU A 272 2.07 9.02 4.95
N ARG A 273 2.49 9.85 5.92
CA ARG A 273 3.12 11.15 5.65
C ARG A 273 4.45 10.96 4.92
N LEU A 274 5.32 10.11 5.47
CA LEU A 274 6.65 9.85 4.93
C LEU A 274 6.60 9.41 3.46
N ILE A 275 5.75 8.43 3.08
CA ILE A 275 5.60 8.02 1.67
C ILE A 275 5.19 9.21 0.78
N SER A 276 4.47 10.20 1.30
CA SER A 276 4.08 11.39 0.53
C SER A 276 5.21 12.39 0.34
N ASP A 277 6.17 12.40 1.26
CA ASP A 277 7.28 13.35 1.29
C ASP A 277 8.53 12.82 0.56
N LEU A 278 8.65 11.50 0.37
CA LEU A 278 9.79 10.87 -0.33
C LEU A 278 9.84 11.22 -1.83
N ASP A 279 11.06 11.43 -2.34
CA ASP A 279 11.31 11.48 -3.79
C ASP A 279 11.36 10.06 -4.37
N TRP A 280 10.21 9.62 -4.88
CA TRP A 280 10.08 8.31 -5.51
C TRP A 280 10.88 8.16 -6.80
N SER A 281 11.32 9.26 -7.42
CA SER A 281 12.17 9.23 -8.61
C SER A 281 13.56 8.72 -8.26
N GLU A 282 14.15 9.26 -7.19
CA GLU A 282 15.46 8.82 -6.69
C GLU A 282 15.42 7.37 -6.21
N ILE A 283 14.39 7.02 -5.42
CA ILE A 283 14.21 5.64 -4.93
C ILE A 283 14.03 4.67 -6.10
N PHE A 284 13.25 5.04 -7.12
CA PHE A 284 13.07 4.21 -8.30
C PHE A 284 14.40 3.99 -9.03
N GLU A 285 15.18 5.05 -9.27
CA GLU A 285 16.46 4.91 -9.98
C GLU A 285 17.47 4.07 -9.21
N LEU A 286 17.48 4.18 -7.88
CA LEU A 286 18.28 3.32 -6.99
C LEU A 286 17.89 1.84 -7.09
N LEU A 287 16.58 1.54 -7.12
CA LEU A 287 16.08 0.17 -7.04
C LEU A 287 15.91 -0.52 -8.39
N SER A 288 15.83 0.24 -9.49
CA SER A 288 15.56 -0.28 -10.82
C SER A 288 16.82 -0.88 -11.46
N ASN A 289 16.88 -2.21 -11.52
CA ASN A 289 17.96 -2.92 -12.22
C ASN A 289 18.04 -2.55 -13.72
N THR A 290 16.90 -2.28 -14.35
CA THR A 290 16.84 -1.79 -15.73
C THR A 290 17.54 -0.43 -15.86
N GLU A 291 17.30 0.49 -14.93
CA GLU A 291 17.97 1.80 -14.88
C GLU A 291 19.48 1.65 -14.68
N GLN A 292 19.90 0.80 -13.75
CA GLN A 292 21.32 0.55 -13.48
C GLN A 292 22.06 0.01 -14.71
N ILE A 293 21.41 -0.78 -15.56
CA ILE A 293 21.99 -1.22 -16.83
C ILE A 293 22.04 -0.10 -17.86
N LEU A 294 20.97 0.68 -18.02
CA LEU A 294 20.99 1.80 -18.97
C LEU A 294 22.06 2.84 -18.63
N ARG A 295 22.41 2.99 -17.35
CA ARG A 295 23.53 3.83 -16.88
C ARG A 295 24.91 3.34 -17.30
N GLN A 296 25.04 2.10 -17.80
CA GLN A 296 26.26 1.57 -18.41
C GLN A 296 26.43 2.01 -19.88
N ASP A 297 25.69 3.04 -20.30
CA ASP A 297 25.83 3.73 -21.58
C ASP A 297 27.30 4.04 -21.89
N PRO A 298 27.88 3.54 -23.01
CA PRO A 298 29.30 3.72 -23.32
C PRO A 298 29.72 5.18 -23.45
N ASN A 299 28.83 6.01 -24.01
CA ASN A 299 29.07 7.46 -24.14
C ASN A 299 28.86 8.21 -22.81
N GLY A 300 28.26 7.59 -21.79
CA GLY A 300 28.03 8.16 -20.46
C GLY A 300 26.93 9.23 -20.38
N ILE A 301 26.39 9.68 -21.52
CA ILE A 301 25.37 10.73 -21.59
C ILE A 301 24.09 10.32 -20.85
N TYR A 302 23.67 9.05 -20.93
CA TYR A 302 22.41 8.61 -20.31
C TYR A 302 22.32 9.00 -18.82
N GLY A 303 23.41 8.79 -18.07
CA GLY A 303 23.47 9.13 -16.64
C GLY A 303 23.41 10.64 -16.34
N LEU A 304 23.75 11.48 -17.32
CA LEU A 304 23.76 12.95 -17.21
C LEU A 304 22.44 13.59 -17.66
N MET A 305 21.52 12.83 -18.26
CA MET A 305 20.23 13.35 -18.72
C MET A 305 19.36 13.82 -17.55
N ASP A 306 18.31 14.57 -17.82
CA ASP A 306 17.23 14.79 -16.85
C ASP A 306 16.40 13.51 -16.64
N PHE A 307 15.62 13.49 -15.56
CA PHE A 307 14.81 12.33 -15.19
C PHE A 307 13.78 11.99 -16.26
N GLU A 308 13.10 12.98 -16.83
CA GLU A 308 12.06 12.83 -17.84
C GLU A 308 12.61 12.22 -19.14
N SER A 309 13.80 12.64 -19.55
CA SER A 309 14.51 12.07 -20.69
C SER A 309 14.88 10.59 -20.47
N ARG A 310 15.40 10.23 -19.30
CA ARG A 310 15.65 8.82 -18.96
C ARG A 310 14.34 8.04 -18.88
N ASP A 311 13.30 8.65 -18.34
CA ASP A 311 11.98 8.02 -18.23
C ASP A 311 11.37 7.69 -19.59
N PHE A 312 11.56 8.56 -20.57
CA PHE A 312 11.17 8.29 -21.96
C PHE A 312 11.87 7.03 -22.51
N TYR A 313 13.16 6.84 -22.21
CA TYR A 313 13.91 5.66 -22.66
C TYR A 313 13.45 4.39 -21.94
N ARG A 314 13.16 4.48 -20.64
CA ARG A 314 12.59 3.37 -19.84
C ARG A 314 11.22 2.94 -20.36
N HIS A 315 10.36 3.89 -20.76
CA HIS A 315 9.08 3.58 -21.41
C HIS A 315 9.27 2.81 -22.73
N GLU A 316 10.31 3.13 -23.50
CA GLU A 316 10.64 2.41 -24.73
C GLU A 316 11.12 0.98 -24.46
N VAL A 317 11.94 0.80 -23.41
CA VAL A 317 12.33 -0.52 -22.90
C VAL A 317 11.10 -1.33 -22.50
N GLU A 318 10.20 -0.76 -21.70
CA GLU A 318 8.97 -1.42 -21.25
C GLU A 318 8.09 -1.84 -22.45
N ARG A 319 7.97 -0.96 -23.45
CA ARG A 319 7.19 -1.22 -24.66
C ARG A 319 7.77 -2.39 -25.47
N LEU A 320 9.08 -2.43 -25.66
CA LEU A 320 9.77 -3.52 -26.36
C LEU A 320 9.67 -4.83 -25.57
N ALA A 321 9.94 -4.79 -24.27
CA ALA A 321 9.86 -5.94 -23.38
C ALA A 321 8.48 -6.61 -23.45
N ARG A 322 7.43 -5.78 -23.43
CA ARG A 322 6.04 -6.22 -23.57
C ARG A 322 5.74 -6.84 -24.94
N ALA A 323 6.19 -6.19 -26.02
CA ALA A 323 5.93 -6.68 -27.38
C ALA A 323 6.57 -8.05 -27.60
N TYR A 324 7.81 -8.23 -27.14
CA TYR A 324 8.56 -9.48 -27.28
C TYR A 324 8.31 -10.48 -26.15
N ARG A 325 7.51 -10.13 -25.13
CA ARG A 325 7.26 -10.87 -23.88
C ARG A 325 8.54 -11.43 -23.25
N ILE A 326 9.50 -10.54 -23.06
CA ILE A 326 10.78 -10.78 -22.40
C ILE A 326 10.93 -9.79 -21.23
N PRO A 327 11.81 -10.08 -20.26
CA PRO A 327 12.09 -9.14 -19.18
C PRO A 327 12.66 -7.80 -19.69
N GLU A 328 12.28 -6.70 -19.04
CA GLU A 328 12.78 -5.34 -19.32
C GLU A 328 14.31 -5.25 -19.26
N ILE A 329 14.89 -5.94 -18.28
CA ILE A 329 16.34 -6.03 -18.09
C ILE A 329 17.06 -6.58 -19.33
N HIS A 330 16.44 -7.52 -20.05
CA HIS A 330 17.03 -8.10 -21.26
C HIS A 330 17.08 -7.08 -22.40
N VAL A 331 16.01 -6.30 -22.57
CA VAL A 331 15.97 -5.23 -23.57
C VAL A 331 16.99 -4.14 -23.27
N ALA A 332 17.10 -3.71 -22.02
CA ALA A 332 18.09 -2.72 -21.61
C ALA A 332 19.52 -3.22 -21.87
N ARG A 333 19.81 -4.48 -21.52
CA ARG A 333 21.13 -5.07 -21.76
C ARG A 333 21.48 -5.12 -23.25
N VAL A 334 20.57 -5.61 -24.10
CA VAL A 334 20.80 -5.67 -25.55
C VAL A 334 20.97 -4.27 -26.15
N ALA A 335 20.25 -3.26 -25.64
CA ALA A 335 20.41 -1.88 -26.09
C ALA A 335 21.80 -1.31 -25.76
N VAL A 336 22.33 -1.61 -24.57
CA VAL A 336 23.69 -1.23 -24.16
C VAL A 336 24.74 -2.01 -24.96
N GLU A 337 24.57 -3.32 -25.13
CA GLU A 337 25.46 -4.15 -25.97
C GLU A 337 25.58 -3.61 -27.40
N CYS A 338 24.45 -3.23 -28.03
CA CYS A 338 24.47 -2.61 -29.37
C CYS A 338 25.26 -1.30 -29.41
N ALA A 339 25.19 -0.50 -28.34
CA ALA A 339 25.95 0.75 -28.23
C ALA A 339 27.44 0.48 -28.00
N SER A 340 27.78 -0.55 -27.23
CA SER A 340 29.16 -0.93 -26.92
C SER A 340 29.89 -1.58 -28.10
N GLU A 341 29.18 -2.28 -28.99
CA GLU A 341 29.76 -2.96 -30.16
C GLU A 341 30.11 -2.01 -31.31
N CYS A 342 29.62 -0.77 -31.30
CA CYS A 342 30.00 0.21 -32.31
C CYS A 342 31.36 0.84 -31.99
N GLU A 343 32.11 1.20 -33.03
CA GLU A 343 33.24 2.12 -32.86
C GLU A 343 32.72 3.37 -32.15
N ALA A 344 33.44 3.87 -31.14
CA ALA A 344 33.06 4.97 -30.23
C ALA A 344 32.80 6.29 -30.99
N THR A 345 31.73 6.31 -31.76
CA THR A 345 31.35 7.32 -32.73
C THR A 345 29.93 7.74 -32.41
N ALA A 346 29.81 8.98 -31.94
CA ALA A 346 28.51 9.54 -31.66
C ALA A 346 27.68 9.71 -32.95
N PRO A 347 26.38 9.38 -32.94
CA PRO A 347 25.59 8.95 -31.79
C PRO A 347 25.46 7.41 -31.64
N GLN A 348 26.19 6.59 -32.40
CA GLN A 348 26.05 5.12 -32.39
C GLN A 348 26.56 4.45 -31.10
N ASP A 349 27.34 5.15 -30.29
CA ASP A 349 27.87 4.73 -28.99
C ASP A 349 26.96 5.11 -27.80
N HIS A 350 25.77 5.64 -28.07
CA HIS A 350 24.78 6.01 -27.06
C HIS A 350 23.54 5.11 -27.10
N VAL A 351 23.08 4.63 -25.94
CA VAL A 351 21.92 3.73 -25.79
C VAL A 351 20.63 4.32 -26.40
N GLY A 352 20.44 5.64 -26.32
CA GLY A 352 19.29 6.33 -26.91
C GLY A 352 19.19 6.16 -28.42
N TYR A 353 20.32 6.00 -29.12
CA TYR A 353 20.33 5.76 -30.56
C TYR A 353 19.61 4.46 -30.95
N TYR A 354 19.66 3.44 -30.09
CA TYR A 354 19.02 2.14 -30.28
C TYR A 354 17.60 2.10 -29.73
N LEU A 355 17.31 2.79 -28.63
CA LEU A 355 15.96 2.80 -28.06
C LEU A 355 15.01 3.68 -28.89
N VAL A 356 15.45 4.90 -29.25
CA VAL A 356 14.60 5.92 -29.87
C VAL A 356 15.07 6.36 -31.26
N GLY A 357 16.36 6.19 -31.55
CA GLY A 357 17.01 6.69 -32.76
C GLY A 357 16.99 5.75 -33.97
N LYS A 358 17.95 5.98 -34.89
CA LYS A 358 18.06 5.23 -36.16
C LYS A 358 18.56 3.79 -35.94
N GLY A 359 19.29 3.53 -34.86
CA GLY A 359 19.80 2.20 -34.47
C GLY A 359 18.70 1.23 -34.01
N ARG A 360 17.47 1.71 -33.81
CA ARG A 360 16.35 0.89 -33.34
C ARG A 360 16.05 -0.35 -34.18
N LYS A 361 16.30 -0.30 -35.50
CA LYS A 361 16.14 -1.47 -36.36
C LYS A 361 17.13 -2.58 -36.00
N THR A 362 18.36 -2.22 -35.65
CA THR A 362 19.40 -3.15 -35.23
C THR A 362 19.00 -3.83 -33.93
N LEU A 363 18.60 -3.03 -32.92
CA LEU A 363 18.10 -3.55 -31.64
C LEU A 363 16.92 -4.52 -31.85
N ILE A 364 15.93 -4.12 -32.64
CA ILE A 364 14.79 -4.99 -32.97
C ILE A 364 15.26 -6.28 -33.64
N GLY A 365 16.17 -6.22 -34.61
CA GLY A 365 16.67 -7.40 -35.30
C GLY A 365 17.41 -8.37 -34.37
N VAL A 366 18.14 -7.87 -33.36
CA VAL A 366 18.77 -8.70 -32.33
C VAL A 366 17.71 -9.36 -31.44
N LEU A 367 16.71 -8.60 -30.99
CA LEU A 367 15.62 -9.12 -30.16
C LEU A 367 14.75 -10.16 -30.91
N GLU A 368 14.48 -9.95 -32.19
CA GLU A 368 13.74 -10.90 -33.03
C GLU A 368 14.50 -12.22 -33.19
N LYS A 369 15.81 -12.16 -33.45
CA LYS A 369 16.67 -13.36 -33.52
C LYS A 369 16.71 -14.11 -32.19
N ALA A 370 16.85 -13.40 -31.07
CA ALA A 370 16.91 -14.00 -29.76
C ALA A 370 15.58 -14.65 -29.32
N THR A 371 14.45 -14.08 -29.72
CA THR A 371 13.12 -14.53 -29.27
C THR A 371 12.38 -15.42 -30.27
N GLY A 372 12.82 -15.46 -31.53
CA GLY A 372 12.10 -16.13 -32.63
C GLY A 372 10.74 -15.50 -32.95
N ARG A 373 10.42 -14.34 -32.37
CA ARG A 373 9.18 -13.60 -32.59
C ARG A 373 9.43 -12.47 -33.56
N TYR A 374 8.89 -12.59 -34.76
CA TYR A 374 8.90 -11.50 -35.74
C TYR A 374 7.65 -10.65 -35.56
N LEU A 375 7.83 -9.43 -35.06
CA LEU A 375 6.74 -8.46 -35.08
C LEU A 375 6.77 -7.76 -36.44
N GLY A 376 6.01 -8.28 -37.40
CA GLY A 376 5.76 -7.66 -38.71
C GLY A 376 5.08 -6.29 -38.67
N PHE A 377 4.92 -5.71 -37.47
CA PHE A 377 4.42 -4.38 -37.24
C PHE A 377 5.55 -3.50 -36.72
N SER A 378 5.83 -2.45 -37.48
CA SER A 378 6.39 -1.21 -36.95
C SER A 378 5.68 -0.88 -35.62
N LEU A 379 6.35 -1.05 -34.48
CA LEU A 379 5.94 -0.61 -33.13
C LEU A 379 5.73 0.92 -33.03
N ALA A 380 5.55 1.58 -34.15
CA ALA A 380 5.27 2.98 -34.27
C ALA A 380 3.92 3.15 -35.02
N PRO A 381 2.85 3.46 -34.29
CA PRO A 381 1.83 4.38 -34.81
C PRO A 381 2.47 5.78 -35.05
N PHE A 382 3.63 6.05 -34.45
CA PHE A 382 4.25 7.36 -34.30
C PHE A 382 5.51 7.58 -35.13
N LYS A 383 5.72 6.86 -36.25
CA LYS A 383 6.92 7.12 -37.07
C LYS A 383 6.93 8.55 -37.62
N ARG A 384 5.77 9.21 -37.71
CA ARG A 384 5.61 10.63 -38.07
C ARG A 384 4.30 11.20 -37.46
N PRO A 385 4.21 11.52 -36.15
CA PRO A 385 3.03 12.15 -35.54
C PRO A 385 2.57 13.38 -36.31
N LYS A 386 3.52 14.18 -36.78
CA LYS A 386 3.25 15.35 -37.63
C LYS A 386 2.48 14.97 -38.90
N ARG A 387 2.82 13.86 -39.58
CA ARG A 387 2.12 13.44 -40.80
C ARG A 387 0.71 12.94 -40.51
N LEU A 388 0.52 12.15 -39.45
CA LEU A 388 -0.80 11.67 -39.04
C LEU A 388 -1.70 12.83 -38.62
N TYR A 389 -1.18 13.76 -37.82
CA TYR A 389 -1.87 14.98 -37.44
C TYR A 389 -2.23 15.83 -38.67
N THR A 390 -1.29 16.08 -39.59
CA THR A 390 -1.59 16.82 -40.83
C THR A 390 -2.60 16.11 -41.72
N ILE A 391 -2.56 14.77 -41.81
CA ILE A 391 -3.52 13.98 -42.59
C ILE A 391 -4.91 14.05 -41.93
N MET A 392 -5.01 13.93 -40.60
CA MET A 392 -6.28 14.06 -39.89
C MET A 392 -6.88 15.46 -40.05
N VAL A 393 -6.07 16.50 -39.87
CA VAL A 393 -6.52 17.90 -40.06
C VAL A 393 -6.96 18.11 -41.51
N PHE A 394 -6.22 17.61 -42.49
CA PHE A 394 -6.58 17.69 -43.89
C PHE A 394 -7.89 16.95 -44.22
N LEU A 395 -8.09 15.75 -43.68
CA LEU A 395 -9.34 15.00 -43.88
C LEU A 395 -10.53 15.71 -43.21
N LEU A 396 -10.34 16.29 -42.02
CA LEU A 396 -11.37 17.05 -41.33
C LEU A 396 -11.73 18.33 -42.10
N THR A 397 -10.74 19.05 -42.64
CA THR A 397 -11.00 20.25 -43.44
C THR A 397 -11.71 19.92 -44.74
N VAL A 398 -11.29 18.87 -45.46
CA VAL A 398 -11.99 18.38 -46.65
C VAL A 398 -13.42 17.99 -46.31
N PHE A 399 -13.65 17.26 -45.22
CA PHE A 399 -14.98 16.87 -44.77
C PHE A 399 -15.87 18.09 -44.48
N LEU A 400 -15.37 19.08 -43.72
CA LEU A 400 -16.13 20.29 -43.41
C LEU A 400 -16.47 21.09 -44.67
N VAL A 401 -15.51 21.29 -45.57
CA VAL A 401 -15.76 22.01 -46.84
C VAL A 401 -16.80 21.27 -47.67
N SER A 402 -16.67 19.94 -47.81
CA SER A 402 -17.62 19.10 -48.54
C SER A 402 -19.03 19.15 -47.95
N TYR A 403 -19.12 19.14 -46.62
CA TYR A 403 -20.38 19.24 -45.90
C TYR A 403 -21.05 20.60 -46.12
N PHE A 404 -20.30 21.70 -46.02
CA PHE A 404 -20.85 23.04 -46.22
C PHE A 404 -21.20 23.33 -47.69
N THR A 405 -20.42 22.84 -48.65
CA THR A 405 -20.78 22.96 -50.08
C THR A 405 -22.00 22.12 -50.42
N TYR A 406 -22.12 20.92 -49.86
CA TYR A 406 -23.34 20.11 -49.99
C TYR A 406 -24.56 20.80 -49.35
N TYR A 407 -24.38 21.39 -48.17
CA TYR A 407 -25.44 22.14 -47.48
C TYR A 407 -25.89 23.36 -48.31
N ALA A 408 -24.95 24.14 -48.86
CA ALA A 408 -25.25 25.28 -49.72
C ALA A 408 -25.98 24.85 -51.01
N LEU A 409 -25.48 23.84 -51.71
CA LEU A 409 -26.09 23.33 -52.96
C LEU A 409 -27.47 22.68 -52.74
N SER A 410 -27.73 22.11 -51.56
CA SER A 410 -29.04 21.54 -51.21
C SER A 410 -30.07 22.57 -50.79
N HIS A 411 -29.64 23.74 -50.29
CA HIS A 411 -30.54 24.83 -49.90
C HIS A 411 -30.77 25.89 -50.99
N ASP A 412 -29.84 26.06 -51.94
CA ASP A 412 -30.06 26.92 -53.12
C ASP A 412 -31.04 26.31 -54.13
N ASN A 413 -31.27 24.98 -54.10
CA ASN A 413 -32.29 24.31 -54.92
C ASN A 413 -33.70 24.32 -54.29
N ALA A 414 -33.88 25.01 -53.15
CA ALA A 414 -35.15 25.12 -52.44
C ALA A 414 -35.74 26.56 -52.46
N ALA A 415 -35.11 27.49 -53.17
CA ALA A 415 -35.62 28.82 -53.51
C ALA A 415 -35.97 28.88 -55.01
#